data_AF-A0A497SNT6-F1
#
_entry.id   AF-A0A497SNT6-F1
#
_cell.length_a   1.000
_cell.length_b   1.000
_cell.length_c   1.000
_cell.angle_alpha   90.00
_cell.angle_beta   90.00
_cell.angle_gamma   90.00
#
_symmetry.space_group_name_H-M   'P 1'
#
loop_
_entity.id
_entity.type
_entity.pdbx_description
1 polymer ?
#
loop_
_entity_poly.entity_id
_entity_poly.type
_entity_poly.pdbx_seq_one_letter_code
_entity_poly.pdbx_strand_id
1 'polypeptide(L)'
;KYDSNGLALLLAKDENMAIELRDKYLLEEVEPIVSKLSIEPVLRMQILSLIATEYIYSKEKLIDFFGKTFFGYTFGASLELEIKIESILEQLEEFGFLNLKDFKATPIGKRVSELYLDPLSAHKLLLSLERVNNKTAPMSYLHSISSCSELYPSLRVKNNEAEELEDFIVKNENLFLSDVPEPYDFDYGLFLQSLKTAKLLDGWISERNEDYLLEEFSVTPGELYMKISNAEWVLYAAEEFAKLKDKNEIAEELNKLRLRIKNGIREELLKLIRIKGIGRVKARKLYKAGIKNIDEIRENKITAGRLIGKKTLEKILV
;
A
#
# COMPACT_ATOMS: atom_id res chain seq x y z
N LYS A 1 -32.38 29.39 -4.27
CA LYS A 1 -31.42 29.88 -3.25
C LYS A 1 -32.11 29.75 -1.91
N TYR A 2 -31.67 28.83 -1.05
CA TYR A 2 -32.42 28.45 0.15
C TYR A 2 -32.08 29.36 1.35
N ASP A 3 -30.82 29.74 1.52
CA ASP A 3 -30.38 30.59 2.64
C ASP A 3 -29.77 31.92 2.19
N SER A 4 -29.98 32.96 3.00
CA SER A 4 -29.44 34.32 2.79
C SER A 4 -28.10 34.56 3.48
N ASN A 5 -27.72 33.73 4.48
CA ASN A 5 -26.46 33.79 5.22
C ASN A 5 -26.03 32.37 5.63
N GLY A 6 -24.73 32.17 5.88
CA GLY A 6 -24.17 30.93 6.44
C GLY A 6 -23.75 31.12 7.90
N LEU A 7 -23.94 30.10 8.74
CA LEU A 7 -23.54 30.10 10.14
C LEU A 7 -22.55 28.97 10.40
N ALA A 8 -21.38 29.31 10.95
CA ALA A 8 -20.38 28.36 11.45
C ALA A 8 -20.14 28.64 12.94
N LEU A 9 -20.18 27.60 13.76
CA LEU A 9 -20.07 27.70 15.22
C LEU A 9 -18.87 26.90 15.72
N LEU A 10 -18.10 27.50 16.63
CA LEU A 10 -17.06 26.81 17.39
C LEU A 10 -17.63 26.39 18.74
N LEU A 11 -17.48 25.11 19.09
CA LEU A 11 -17.96 24.55 20.36
C LEU A 11 -16.83 24.56 21.38
N ALA A 12 -17.00 25.32 22.45
CA ALA A 12 -16.09 25.37 23.59
C ALA A 12 -16.71 24.67 24.81
N LYS A 13 -15.87 24.02 25.63
CA LYS A 13 -16.32 23.36 26.87
C LYS A 13 -16.52 24.36 28.01
N ASP A 14 -15.79 25.47 27.98
CA ASP A 14 -15.81 26.53 28.98
C ASP A 14 -15.44 27.88 28.32
N GLU A 15 -15.54 28.95 29.10
CA GLU A 15 -15.32 30.32 28.63
C GLU A 15 -13.86 30.59 28.25
N ASN A 16 -12.89 29.96 28.93
CA ASN A 16 -11.48 30.10 28.60
C ASN A 16 -11.19 29.48 27.22
N MET A 17 -11.68 28.27 26.98
CA MET A 17 -11.59 27.61 25.67
C MET A 17 -12.31 28.43 24.59
N ALA A 18 -13.42 29.10 24.91
CA ALA A 18 -14.12 29.94 23.95
C ALA A 18 -13.28 31.15 23.50
N ILE A 19 -12.55 31.76 24.44
CA ILE A 19 -11.61 32.84 24.15
C ILE A 19 -10.46 32.33 23.27
N GLU A 20 -9.84 31.20 23.63
CA GLU A 20 -8.75 30.60 22.84
C GLU A 20 -9.19 30.25 21.41
N LEU A 21 -10.38 29.65 21.24
CA LEU A 21 -10.91 29.31 19.92
C LEU A 21 -11.24 30.55 19.09
N ARG A 22 -11.80 31.60 19.71
CA ARG A 22 -12.06 32.88 19.04
C ARG A 22 -10.74 33.47 18.54
N ASP A 23 -9.75 33.56 19.41
CA ASP A 23 -8.50 34.22 19.09
C ASP A 23 -7.77 33.45 17.97
N LYS A 24 -7.66 32.12 18.09
CA LYS A 24 -6.97 31.28 17.13
C LYS A 24 -7.67 31.09 15.78
N TYR A 25 -8.99 30.97 15.74
CA TYR A 25 -9.70 30.57 14.51
C TYR A 25 -10.55 31.68 13.88
N LEU A 26 -10.87 32.74 14.62
CA LEU A 26 -11.67 33.87 14.10
C LEU A 26 -10.85 35.15 13.92
N LEU A 27 -9.81 35.36 14.74
CA LEU A 27 -9.04 36.60 14.75
C LEU A 27 -7.63 36.45 14.15
N GLU A 28 -6.96 35.30 14.35
CA GLU A 28 -5.66 35.03 13.74
C GLU A 28 -5.76 34.83 12.22
N GLU A 29 -4.68 35.17 11.53
CA GLU A 29 -4.53 34.88 10.10
C GLU A 29 -4.27 33.39 9.87
N VAL A 30 -4.62 32.92 8.67
CA VAL A 30 -4.37 31.53 8.27
C VAL A 30 -2.87 31.25 8.27
N GLU A 31 -2.47 30.07 8.75
CA GLU A 31 -1.06 29.69 8.79
C GLU A 31 -0.41 29.75 7.39
N PRO A 32 0.84 30.21 7.30
CA PRO A 32 1.54 30.30 6.01
C PRO A 32 1.74 28.91 5.40
N ILE A 33 1.66 28.84 4.07
CA ILE A 33 1.89 27.59 3.33
C ILE A 33 3.38 27.24 3.40
N VAL A 34 3.68 26.03 3.88
CA VAL A 34 5.05 25.50 3.96
C VAL A 34 5.22 24.33 2.99
N SER A 35 6.32 24.34 2.23
CA SER A 35 6.64 23.24 1.32
C SER A 35 6.87 21.92 2.07
N LYS A 36 6.35 20.81 1.51
CA LYS A 36 6.54 19.44 2.03
C LYS A 36 7.52 18.60 1.19
N LEU A 37 8.22 19.23 0.24
CA LEU A 37 9.17 18.56 -0.65
C LEU A 37 10.38 17.99 0.09
N SER A 38 10.73 18.56 1.26
CA SER A 38 11.83 18.07 2.10
C SER A 38 11.52 16.78 2.85
N ILE A 39 10.29 16.28 2.80
CA ILE A 39 9.96 14.96 3.35
C ILE A 39 10.72 13.91 2.54
N GLU A 40 11.51 13.08 3.21
CA GLU A 40 12.51 12.23 2.57
C GLU A 40 11.92 11.23 1.55
N PRO A 41 10.82 10.50 1.83
CA PRO A 41 10.15 9.68 0.81
C PRO A 41 9.79 10.46 -0.47
N VAL A 42 9.26 11.68 -0.31
CA VAL A 42 8.89 12.53 -1.44
C VAL A 42 10.13 12.92 -2.23
N LEU A 43 11.17 13.41 -1.55
CA LEU A 43 12.40 13.85 -2.20
C LEU A 43 13.09 12.69 -2.92
N ARG A 44 13.16 11.51 -2.30
CA ARG A 44 13.75 10.29 -2.87
C ARG A 44 13.04 9.82 -4.13
N MET A 45 11.70 9.80 -4.12
CA MET A 45 10.91 9.50 -5.31
C MET A 45 11.17 10.50 -6.44
N GLN A 46 11.18 11.81 -6.13
CA GLN A 46 11.40 12.84 -7.15
C GLN A 46 12.82 12.79 -7.73
N ILE A 47 13.84 12.58 -6.91
CA ILE A 47 15.24 12.44 -7.36
C ILE A 47 15.36 11.26 -8.33
N LEU A 48 14.88 10.07 -7.94
CA LEU A 48 14.92 8.90 -8.81
C LEU A 48 14.16 9.15 -10.12
N SER A 49 12.97 9.76 -10.05
CA SER A 49 12.15 10.06 -11.22
C SER A 49 12.84 11.01 -12.20
N LEU A 50 13.45 12.09 -11.71
CA LEU A 50 14.14 13.07 -12.56
C LEU A 50 15.34 12.45 -13.31
N ILE A 51 16.03 11.50 -12.68
CA ILE A 51 17.16 10.79 -13.28
C ILE A 51 16.66 9.67 -14.22
N ALA A 52 15.64 8.90 -13.81
CA ALA A 52 15.08 7.80 -14.59
C ALA A 52 14.36 8.24 -15.87
N THR A 53 13.79 9.44 -15.85
CA THR A 53 13.19 10.10 -17.04
C THR A 53 14.23 10.81 -17.90
N GLU A 54 15.51 10.75 -17.51
CA GLU A 54 16.61 11.45 -18.19
C GLU A 54 16.35 12.97 -18.28
N TYR A 55 15.64 13.57 -17.33
CA TYR A 55 15.49 15.02 -17.27
C TYR A 55 16.73 15.69 -16.66
N ILE A 56 17.40 14.99 -15.74
CA ILE A 56 18.60 15.46 -15.02
C ILE A 56 19.74 14.44 -15.18
N TYR A 57 20.95 14.96 -15.44
CA TYR A 57 22.14 14.16 -15.78
C TYR A 57 23.38 14.51 -14.92
N SER A 58 23.21 15.26 -13.83
CA SER A 58 24.32 15.66 -12.94
C SER A 58 23.79 16.17 -11.59
N LYS A 59 24.57 16.04 -10.51
CA LYS A 59 24.24 16.54 -9.17
C LYS A 59 23.96 18.05 -9.17
N GLU A 60 24.75 18.83 -9.91
CA GLU A 60 24.63 20.29 -9.97
C GLU A 60 23.29 20.72 -10.55
N LYS A 61 22.85 20.07 -11.64
CA LYS A 61 21.52 20.29 -12.24
C LYS A 61 20.38 19.87 -11.30
N LEU A 62 20.58 18.83 -10.50
CA LEU A 62 19.60 18.38 -9.52
C LEU A 62 19.41 19.46 -8.43
N ILE A 63 20.51 19.99 -7.90
CA ILE A 63 20.50 21.08 -6.92
C ILE A 63 19.87 22.35 -7.52
N ASP A 64 20.24 22.75 -8.74
CA ASP A 64 19.62 23.90 -9.44
C ASP A 64 18.12 23.71 -9.65
N PHE A 65 17.68 22.50 -10.01
CA PHE A 65 16.26 22.19 -10.14
C PHE A 65 15.52 22.36 -8.81
N PHE A 66 16.01 21.76 -7.73
CA PHE A 66 15.37 21.88 -6.42
C PHE A 66 15.45 23.30 -5.83
N GLY A 67 16.51 24.05 -6.14
CA GLY A 67 16.64 25.47 -5.78
C GLY A 67 15.55 26.36 -6.38
N LYS A 68 14.98 25.98 -7.54
CA LYS A 68 13.88 26.69 -8.21
C LYS A 68 12.48 26.27 -7.74
N THR A 69 12.38 25.30 -6.84
CA THR A 69 11.09 24.85 -6.29
C THR A 69 10.58 25.81 -5.21
N PHE A 70 9.30 25.70 -4.84
CA PHE A 70 8.77 26.45 -3.68
C PHE A 70 9.56 26.14 -2.40
N PHE A 71 10.07 24.90 -2.25
CA PHE A 71 10.96 24.56 -1.15
C PHE A 71 12.24 25.40 -1.19
N GLY A 72 12.95 25.39 -2.32
CA GLY A 72 14.17 26.19 -2.52
C GLY A 72 13.95 27.69 -2.39
N TYR A 73 12.78 28.20 -2.79
CA TYR A 73 12.40 29.61 -2.60
C TYR A 73 12.21 29.97 -1.11
N THR A 74 11.54 29.11 -0.33
CA THR A 74 11.24 29.37 1.08
C THR A 74 12.41 29.12 2.04
N PHE A 75 13.24 28.10 1.77
CA PHE A 75 14.35 27.71 2.64
C PHE A 75 15.72 28.17 2.12
N GLY A 76 15.79 28.70 0.89
CA GLY A 76 17.03 28.88 0.15
C GLY A 76 17.53 27.54 -0.41
N ALA A 77 18.41 27.57 -1.41
CA ALA A 77 19.28 26.43 -1.74
C ALA A 77 20.29 26.28 -0.60
N SER A 78 19.82 25.75 0.53
CA SER A 78 20.59 25.63 1.76
C SER A 78 21.56 24.45 1.65
N LEU A 79 22.69 24.55 2.34
CA LEU A 79 23.65 23.45 2.52
C LEU A 79 22.94 22.16 2.98
N GLU A 80 21.87 22.28 3.77
CA GLU A 80 21.05 21.15 4.23
C GLU A 80 20.37 20.40 3.08
N LEU A 81 19.85 21.11 2.07
CA LEU A 81 19.24 20.48 0.89
C LEU A 81 20.29 19.73 0.07
N GLU A 82 21.47 20.30 -0.10
CA GLU A 82 22.57 19.66 -0.84
C GLU A 82 23.02 18.37 -0.14
N ILE A 83 23.25 18.43 1.18
CA ILE A 83 23.59 17.27 2.01
C ILE A 83 22.51 16.19 1.90
N LYS A 84 21.23 16.59 1.94
CA LYS A 84 20.12 15.64 1.84
C LYS A 84 20.02 15.00 0.46
N ILE A 85 20.19 15.78 -0.61
CA ILE A 85 20.22 15.26 -1.99
C ILE A 85 21.37 14.26 -2.13
N GLU A 86 22.56 14.59 -1.62
CA GLU A 86 23.73 13.72 -1.67
C GLU A 86 23.50 12.39 -0.94
N SER A 87 23.00 12.45 0.30
CA SER A 87 22.66 11.24 1.06
C SER A 87 21.62 10.37 0.35
N ILE A 88 20.62 10.97 -0.32
CA ILE A 88 19.64 10.22 -1.10
C ILE A 88 20.25 9.60 -2.35
N LEU A 89 21.13 10.32 -3.06
CA LEU A 89 21.82 9.78 -4.24
C LEU A 89 22.66 8.56 -3.86
N GLU A 90 23.43 8.64 -2.78
CA GLU A 90 24.21 7.54 -2.23
C GLU A 90 23.31 6.35 -1.85
N GLN A 91 22.21 6.61 -1.14
CA GLN A 91 21.23 5.59 -0.77
C GLN A 91 20.62 4.90 -2.01
N LEU A 92 20.27 5.65 -3.05
CA LEU A 92 19.71 5.10 -4.29
C LEU A 92 20.75 4.29 -5.08
N GLU A 93 22.02 4.64 -5.01
CA GLU A 93 23.12 3.83 -5.55
C GLU A 93 23.32 2.54 -4.75
N GLU A 94 23.30 2.60 -3.42
CA GLU A 94 23.38 1.43 -2.53
C GLU A 94 22.23 0.45 -2.79
N PHE A 95 21.01 0.95 -3.02
CA PHE A 95 19.87 0.13 -3.40
C PHE A 95 19.99 -0.49 -4.80
N GLY A 96 20.97 -0.04 -5.60
CA GLY A 96 21.18 -0.46 -6.98
C GLY A 96 20.20 0.17 -7.97
N PHE A 97 19.58 1.30 -7.63
CA PHE A 97 18.63 2.01 -8.49
C PHE A 97 19.28 3.09 -9.35
N LEU A 98 20.43 3.60 -8.93
CA LEU A 98 21.25 4.53 -9.69
C LEU A 98 22.66 3.98 -9.90
N ASN A 99 23.32 4.48 -10.94
CA ASN A 99 24.76 4.44 -11.12
C ASN A 99 25.21 5.90 -11.16
N LEU A 100 25.89 6.37 -10.11
CA LEU A 100 26.28 7.77 -9.98
C LEU A 100 27.45 8.14 -10.90
N LYS A 101 28.29 7.16 -11.28
CA LYS A 101 29.37 7.38 -12.24
C LYS A 101 28.85 7.85 -13.59
N ASP A 102 27.75 7.26 -14.06
CA ASP A 102 27.10 7.63 -15.32
C ASP A 102 25.91 8.59 -15.12
N PHE A 103 25.58 8.90 -13.86
CA PHE A 103 24.40 9.64 -13.42
C PHE A 103 23.10 9.18 -14.10
N LYS A 104 22.86 7.86 -14.06
CA LYS A 104 21.72 7.21 -14.71
C LYS A 104 21.01 6.23 -13.79
N ALA A 105 19.72 6.08 -14.00
CA ALA A 105 18.97 5.00 -13.36
C ALA A 105 19.34 3.65 -13.96
N THR A 106 19.45 2.63 -13.11
CA THR A 106 19.57 1.23 -13.55
C THR A 106 18.21 0.77 -14.14
N PRO A 107 18.15 -0.36 -14.87
CA PRO A 107 16.87 -0.89 -15.36
C PRO A 107 15.85 -1.11 -14.24
N ILE A 108 16.30 -1.55 -13.07
CA ILE A 108 15.44 -1.75 -11.92
C ILE A 108 15.03 -0.42 -11.27
N GLY A 109 15.94 0.56 -11.13
CA GLY A 109 15.59 1.89 -10.65
C GLY A 109 14.59 2.62 -11.55
N LYS A 110 14.73 2.46 -12.88
CA LYS A 110 13.75 2.94 -13.85
C LYS A 110 12.39 2.28 -13.62
N ARG A 111 12.36 0.97 -13.39
CA ARG A 111 11.11 0.26 -13.08
C ARG A 111 10.46 0.75 -11.78
N VAL A 112 11.24 1.00 -10.74
CA VAL A 112 10.74 1.58 -9.47
C VAL A 112 10.05 2.92 -9.74
N SER A 113 10.69 3.79 -10.52
CA SER A 113 10.10 5.08 -10.92
C SER A 113 8.81 4.92 -11.74
N GLU A 114 8.77 4.00 -12.70
CA GLU A 114 7.57 3.73 -13.53
C GLU A 114 6.40 3.19 -12.72
N LEU A 115 6.69 2.39 -11.69
CA LEU A 115 5.70 1.84 -10.77
C LEU A 115 5.23 2.84 -9.72
N TYR A 116 5.86 4.01 -9.65
CA TYR A 116 5.57 5.10 -8.72
C TYR A 116 5.70 4.71 -7.24
N LEU A 117 6.61 3.79 -6.92
CA LEU A 117 6.88 3.37 -5.54
C LEU A 117 7.93 4.26 -4.88
N ASP A 118 7.86 4.38 -3.55
CA ASP A 118 9.00 4.82 -2.74
C ASP A 118 10.17 3.85 -2.95
N PRO A 119 11.35 4.34 -3.36
CA PRO A 119 12.54 3.50 -3.50
C PRO A 119 12.88 2.68 -2.24
N LEU A 120 12.63 3.20 -1.03
CA LEU A 120 12.85 2.39 0.17
C LEU A 120 11.91 1.18 0.25
N SER A 121 10.62 1.35 -0.09
CA SER A 121 9.68 0.23 -0.20
C SER A 121 10.11 -0.76 -1.26
N ALA A 122 10.51 -0.28 -2.45
CA ALA A 122 10.96 -1.15 -3.52
C ALA A 122 12.21 -1.96 -3.12
N HIS A 123 13.16 -1.34 -2.42
CA HIS A 123 14.33 -2.02 -1.89
C HIS A 123 13.96 -3.12 -0.89
N LYS A 124 13.08 -2.82 0.08
CA LYS A 124 12.55 -3.81 1.04
C LYS A 124 11.88 -4.99 0.34
N LEU A 125 11.06 -4.73 -0.68
CA LEU A 125 10.40 -5.79 -1.46
C LEU A 125 11.42 -6.67 -2.18
N LEU A 126 12.44 -6.07 -2.80
CA LEU A 126 13.51 -6.82 -3.46
C LEU A 126 14.26 -7.72 -2.48
N LEU A 127 14.60 -7.23 -1.29
CA LEU A 127 15.21 -8.04 -0.24
C LEU A 127 14.27 -9.18 0.21
N SER A 128 12.97 -8.92 0.36
CA SER A 128 11.99 -9.96 0.68
C SER A 128 11.91 -11.04 -0.40
N LEU A 129 11.99 -10.68 -1.69
CA LEU A 129 11.99 -11.64 -2.81
C LEU A 129 13.22 -12.55 -2.83
N GLU A 130 14.34 -12.16 -2.22
CA GLU A 130 15.50 -13.03 -2.04
C GLU A 130 15.32 -14.09 -0.95
N ARG A 131 14.37 -13.88 -0.02
CA ARG A 131 14.07 -14.81 1.08
C ARG A 131 12.94 -15.80 0.76
N VAL A 132 12.26 -15.62 -0.38
CA VAL A 132 11.16 -16.48 -0.81
C VAL A 132 11.67 -17.88 -1.11
N ASN A 133 10.91 -18.89 -0.67
CA ASN A 133 11.16 -20.30 -0.93
C ASN A 133 9.83 -21.05 -1.12
N ASN A 134 9.90 -22.35 -1.39
CA ASN A 134 8.73 -23.19 -1.66
C ASN A 134 7.73 -23.34 -0.48
N LYS A 135 8.08 -22.87 0.73
CA LYS A 135 7.19 -22.87 1.90
C LYS A 135 6.62 -21.48 2.19
N THR A 136 6.93 -20.47 1.39
CA THR A 136 6.44 -19.10 1.58
C THR A 136 4.91 -19.07 1.47
N ALA A 137 4.26 -18.56 2.52
CA ALA A 137 2.81 -18.48 2.61
C ALA A 137 2.29 -17.15 2.05
N PRO A 138 1.00 -17.06 1.66
CA PRO A 138 0.39 -15.77 1.30
C PRO A 138 0.60 -14.67 2.34
N MET A 139 0.50 -15.03 3.63
CA MET A 139 0.71 -14.13 4.75
C MET A 139 2.13 -13.53 4.79
N SER A 140 3.14 -14.24 4.27
CA SER A 140 4.53 -13.75 4.15
C SER A 140 4.60 -12.55 3.22
N TYR A 141 4.01 -12.68 2.03
CA TYR A 141 3.93 -11.58 1.06
C TYR A 141 3.08 -10.43 1.58
N LEU A 142 1.95 -10.73 2.24
CA LEU A 142 1.09 -9.70 2.85
C LEU A 142 1.81 -8.90 3.93
N HIS A 143 2.65 -9.54 4.74
CA HIS A 143 3.49 -8.85 5.71
C HIS A 143 4.50 -7.93 5.02
N SER A 144 5.23 -8.43 4.02
CA SER A 144 6.21 -7.63 3.27
C SER A 144 5.60 -6.37 2.66
N ILE A 145 4.47 -6.48 1.95
CA ILE A 145 3.81 -5.30 1.37
C ILE A 145 3.24 -4.36 2.44
N SER A 146 2.82 -4.89 3.59
CA SER A 146 2.27 -4.08 4.69
C SER A 146 3.33 -3.25 5.42
N SER A 147 4.61 -3.57 5.23
CA SER A 147 5.74 -2.78 5.75
C SER A 147 6.14 -1.60 4.82
N CYS A 148 5.52 -1.49 3.64
CA CYS A 148 5.79 -0.47 2.65
C CYS A 148 5.04 0.84 2.95
N SER A 149 5.65 1.99 2.63
CA SER A 149 5.06 3.33 2.88
C SER A 149 3.73 3.56 2.15
N GLU A 150 3.50 2.84 1.06
CA GLU A 150 2.31 2.87 0.22
C GLU A 150 1.07 2.37 0.97
N LEU A 151 1.27 1.57 2.01
CA LEU A 151 0.21 1.11 2.91
C LEU A 151 0.10 1.99 4.16
N TYR A 152 0.75 3.15 4.23
CA TYR A 152 0.51 4.13 5.30
C TYR A 152 -0.89 4.75 5.18
N PRO A 153 -1.56 5.14 6.30
CA PRO A 153 -1.19 4.92 7.70
C PRO A 153 -1.41 3.48 8.14
N SER A 154 -0.42 2.85 8.77
CA SER A 154 -0.56 1.48 9.28
C SER A 154 -1.61 1.41 10.40
N LEU A 155 -2.18 0.21 10.60
CA LEU A 155 -3.19 0.03 11.63
C LEU A 155 -2.58 0.12 13.02
N ARG A 156 -3.11 1.02 13.86
CA ARG A 156 -2.67 1.15 15.25
C ARG A 156 -2.93 -0.15 16.02
N VAL A 157 -1.92 -0.60 16.77
CA VAL A 157 -2.01 -1.75 17.67
C VAL A 157 -2.37 -1.25 19.06
N LYS A 158 -3.40 -1.84 19.67
CA LYS A 158 -3.79 -1.59 21.06
C LYS A 158 -2.97 -2.48 21.99
N ASN A 159 -2.81 -2.09 23.26
CA ASN A 159 -1.98 -2.85 24.21
C ASN A 159 -2.42 -4.31 24.37
N ASN A 160 -3.73 -4.58 24.38
CA ASN A 160 -4.27 -5.93 24.47
C ASN A 160 -4.10 -6.75 23.18
N GLU A 161 -3.93 -6.10 22.03
CA GLU A 161 -3.67 -6.76 20.75
C GLU A 161 -2.17 -7.07 20.57
N ALA A 162 -1.29 -6.31 21.23
CA ALA A 162 0.15 -6.47 21.12
C ALA A 162 0.56 -7.90 21.53
N GLU A 163 0.16 -8.34 22.72
CA GLU A 163 0.48 -9.69 23.25
C GLU A 163 0.12 -10.81 22.25
N GLU A 164 -1.07 -10.76 21.63
CA GLU A 164 -1.49 -11.75 20.63
C GLU A 164 -0.66 -11.72 19.34
N LEU A 165 -0.17 -10.53 18.94
CA LEU A 165 0.69 -10.35 17.77
C LEU A 165 2.10 -10.87 18.07
N GLU A 166 2.63 -10.62 19.26
CA GLU A 166 3.94 -11.12 19.71
C GLU A 166 3.95 -12.64 19.78
N ASP A 167 2.90 -13.23 20.37
CA ASP A 167 2.69 -14.66 20.40
C ASP A 167 2.64 -15.28 19.00
N PHE A 168 2.04 -14.55 18.04
CA PHE A 168 2.00 -14.96 16.65
C PHE A 168 3.41 -14.92 16.02
N ILE A 169 4.20 -13.88 16.31
CA ILE A 169 5.57 -13.74 15.79
C ILE A 169 6.43 -14.90 16.25
N VAL A 170 6.46 -15.20 17.55
CA VAL A 170 7.26 -16.28 18.14
C VAL A 170 6.88 -17.64 17.53
N LYS A 171 5.59 -17.90 17.32
CA LYS A 171 5.10 -19.17 16.76
C LYS A 171 5.32 -19.30 15.25
N ASN A 172 5.53 -18.20 14.53
CA ASN A 172 5.55 -18.16 13.06
C ASN A 172 6.75 -17.35 12.51
N GLU A 173 7.90 -17.39 13.18
CA GLU A 173 9.09 -16.62 12.79
C GLU A 173 9.51 -16.90 11.34
N ASN A 174 9.40 -18.15 10.90
CA ASN A 174 9.70 -18.60 9.54
C ASN A 174 8.77 -18.03 8.45
N LEU A 175 7.72 -17.31 8.84
CA LEU A 175 6.74 -16.72 7.94
C LEU A 175 7.23 -15.37 7.41
N PHE A 176 8.14 -14.68 8.10
CA PHE A 176 8.57 -13.33 7.73
C PHE A 176 9.69 -13.34 6.68
N LEU A 177 9.52 -12.52 5.62
CA LEU A 177 10.53 -12.31 4.57
C LEU A 177 11.42 -11.09 4.89
N SER A 178 11.62 -10.81 6.16
CA SER A 178 12.47 -9.76 6.71
C SER A 178 12.97 -10.23 8.07
N ASP A 179 13.98 -9.56 8.61
CA ASP A 179 14.38 -9.80 9.98
C ASP A 179 13.27 -9.31 10.91
N VAL A 180 13.05 -10.04 12.00
CA VAL A 180 12.12 -9.65 13.05
C VAL A 180 12.91 -8.75 14.00
N PRO A 181 12.50 -7.48 14.19
CA PRO A 181 13.18 -6.58 15.12
C PRO A 181 12.98 -7.05 16.57
N GLU A 182 13.91 -6.70 17.43
CA GLU A 182 13.82 -7.00 18.85
C GLU A 182 12.79 -6.09 19.54
N PRO A 183 12.16 -6.50 20.65
CA PRO A 183 11.11 -5.71 21.30
C PRO A 183 11.53 -4.30 21.77
N TYR A 184 12.83 -4.07 21.94
CA TYR A 184 13.41 -2.79 22.34
C TYR A 184 13.88 -1.94 21.16
N ASP A 185 13.80 -2.45 19.93
CA ASP A 185 14.13 -1.69 18.72
C ASP A 185 13.05 -0.65 18.41
N PHE A 186 13.47 0.48 17.86
CA PHE A 186 12.57 1.60 17.54
C PHE A 186 11.50 1.24 16.50
N ASP A 187 11.80 0.31 15.60
CA ASP A 187 10.92 -0.12 14.51
C ASP A 187 10.00 -1.30 14.87
N TYR A 188 10.15 -1.89 16.06
CA TYR A 188 9.30 -2.99 16.51
C TYR A 188 7.80 -2.63 16.51
N GLY A 189 7.48 -1.41 16.95
CA GLY A 189 6.11 -0.90 16.90
C GLY A 189 5.55 -0.82 15.46
N LEU A 190 6.39 -0.48 14.48
CA LEU A 190 5.99 -0.46 13.06
C LEU A 190 5.80 -1.88 12.52
N PHE A 191 6.63 -2.82 12.97
CA PHE A 191 6.50 -4.24 12.63
C PHE A 191 5.18 -4.84 13.13
N LEU A 192 4.77 -4.54 14.36
CA LEU A 192 3.46 -4.97 14.88
C LEU A 192 2.30 -4.37 14.05
N GLN A 193 2.41 -3.11 13.65
CA GLN A 193 1.40 -2.45 12.82
C GLN A 193 1.34 -3.03 11.40
N SER A 194 2.49 -3.38 10.79
CA SER A 194 2.51 -4.07 9.49
C SER A 194 1.91 -5.47 9.61
N LEU A 195 2.17 -6.19 10.70
CA LEU A 195 1.56 -7.49 10.97
C LEU A 195 0.04 -7.40 11.15
N LYS A 196 -0.45 -6.43 11.92
CA LYS A 196 -1.90 -6.19 12.06
C LYS A 196 -2.55 -5.89 10.70
N THR A 197 -1.89 -5.07 9.88
CA THR A 197 -2.35 -4.75 8.51
C THR A 197 -2.36 -6.00 7.62
N ALA A 198 -1.33 -6.84 7.70
CA ALA A 198 -1.26 -8.10 6.96
C ALA A 198 -2.38 -9.07 7.38
N LYS A 199 -2.70 -9.16 8.68
CA LYS A 199 -3.83 -9.97 9.19
C LYS A 199 -5.17 -9.48 8.67
N LEU A 200 -5.38 -8.16 8.52
CA LEU A 200 -6.58 -7.61 7.90
C LEU A 200 -6.71 -8.09 6.44
N LEU A 201 -5.62 -7.96 5.67
CA LEU A 201 -5.59 -8.39 4.27
C LEU A 201 -5.75 -9.91 4.12
N ASP A 202 -5.19 -10.69 5.04
CA ASP A 202 -5.37 -12.14 5.09
C ASP A 202 -6.84 -12.52 5.37
N GLY A 203 -7.47 -11.83 6.32
CA GLY A 203 -8.90 -11.97 6.60
C GLY A 203 -9.77 -11.67 5.37
N TRP A 204 -9.41 -10.64 4.60
CA TRP A 204 -10.08 -10.28 3.35
C TRP A 204 -9.98 -11.38 2.28
N ILE A 205 -8.78 -11.89 1.98
CA ILE A 205 -8.59 -12.97 1.00
C ILE A 205 -9.05 -14.34 1.50
N SER A 206 -9.33 -14.46 2.80
CA SER A 206 -9.93 -15.64 3.41
C SER A 206 -11.46 -15.63 3.37
N GLU A 207 -12.05 -14.60 2.75
CA GLU A 207 -13.50 -14.37 2.61
C GLU A 207 -14.24 -14.13 3.92
N ARG A 208 -13.57 -13.51 4.91
CA ARG A 208 -14.29 -13.03 6.10
C ARG A 208 -15.30 -11.94 5.72
N ASN A 209 -16.39 -11.88 6.48
CA ASN A 209 -17.41 -10.84 6.30
C ASN A 209 -16.76 -9.45 6.47
N GLU A 210 -17.21 -8.48 5.66
CA GLU A 210 -16.69 -7.11 5.72
C GLU A 210 -16.96 -6.49 7.09
N ASP A 211 -18.18 -6.58 7.61
CA ASP A 211 -18.56 -6.03 8.93
C ASP A 211 -17.67 -6.58 10.04
N TYR A 212 -17.39 -7.90 9.99
CA TYR A 212 -16.46 -8.53 10.92
C TYR A 212 -15.05 -7.91 10.84
N LEU A 213 -14.53 -7.67 9.64
CA LEU A 213 -13.20 -7.08 9.46
C LEU A 213 -13.16 -5.62 9.96
N LEU A 214 -14.23 -4.85 9.72
CA LEU A 214 -14.33 -3.47 10.19
C LEU A 214 -14.31 -3.39 11.73
N GLU A 215 -15.07 -4.28 12.38
CA GLU A 215 -15.13 -4.37 13.85
C GLU A 215 -13.82 -4.88 14.45
N GLU A 216 -13.34 -6.04 14.01
CA GLU A 216 -12.15 -6.72 14.52
C GLU A 216 -10.91 -5.81 14.43
N PHE A 217 -10.70 -5.16 13.29
CA PHE A 217 -9.51 -4.34 13.06
C PHE A 217 -9.73 -2.86 13.39
N SER A 218 -10.94 -2.48 13.82
CA SER A 218 -11.33 -1.09 14.11
C SER A 218 -11.04 -0.14 12.94
N VAL A 219 -11.43 -0.55 11.73
CA VAL A 219 -11.24 0.23 10.49
C VAL A 219 -12.57 0.64 9.89
N THR A 220 -12.58 1.76 9.19
CA THR A 220 -13.73 2.21 8.39
C THR A 220 -13.76 1.49 7.03
N PRO A 221 -14.93 1.44 6.34
CA PRO A 221 -15.01 0.91 4.99
C PRO A 221 -14.01 1.56 4.03
N GLY A 222 -13.87 2.89 4.10
CA GLY A 222 -12.95 3.65 3.24
C GLY A 222 -11.49 3.25 3.45
N GLU A 223 -11.06 3.08 4.70
CA GLU A 223 -9.71 2.60 5.03
C GLU A 223 -9.48 1.18 4.49
N LEU A 224 -10.44 0.27 4.66
CA LEU A 224 -10.35 -1.09 4.13
C LEU A 224 -10.17 -1.09 2.60
N TYR A 225 -11.02 -0.36 1.86
CA TYR A 225 -10.92 -0.27 0.40
C TYR A 225 -9.57 0.34 -0.04
N MET A 226 -9.09 1.37 0.67
CA MET A 226 -7.78 1.95 0.42
C MET A 226 -6.65 0.93 0.65
N LYS A 227 -6.68 0.17 1.74
CA LYS A 227 -5.68 -0.90 1.99
C LYS A 227 -5.69 -1.96 0.91
N ILE A 228 -6.87 -2.39 0.47
CA ILE A 228 -7.01 -3.38 -0.61
C ILE A 228 -6.42 -2.84 -1.92
N SER A 229 -6.78 -1.61 -2.30
CA SER A 229 -6.29 -0.98 -3.52
C SER A 229 -4.77 -0.80 -3.52
N ASN A 230 -4.21 -0.32 -2.40
CA ASN A 230 -2.77 -0.13 -2.29
C ASN A 230 -2.03 -1.47 -2.24
N ALA A 231 -2.56 -2.47 -1.53
CA ALA A 231 -2.01 -3.82 -1.53
C ALA A 231 -2.01 -4.46 -2.93
N GLU A 232 -3.07 -4.27 -3.72
CA GLU A 232 -3.12 -4.73 -5.12
C GLU A 232 -1.99 -4.10 -5.95
N TRP A 233 -1.78 -2.79 -5.80
CA TRP A 233 -0.73 -2.05 -6.50
C TRP A 233 0.68 -2.49 -6.08
N VAL A 234 0.94 -2.63 -4.78
CA VAL A 234 2.27 -3.05 -4.28
C VAL A 234 2.56 -4.51 -4.64
N LEU A 235 1.55 -5.40 -4.63
CA LEU A 235 1.71 -6.77 -5.13
C LEU A 235 2.01 -6.81 -6.63
N TYR A 236 1.39 -5.93 -7.42
CA TYR A 236 1.74 -5.80 -8.83
C TYR A 236 3.20 -5.36 -9.00
N ALA A 237 3.67 -4.40 -8.21
CA ALA A 237 5.07 -3.99 -8.26
C ALA A 237 6.03 -5.13 -7.88
N ALA A 238 5.71 -5.89 -6.82
CA ALA A 238 6.48 -7.07 -6.44
C ALA A 238 6.50 -8.14 -7.55
N GLU A 239 5.37 -8.37 -8.24
CA GLU A 239 5.28 -9.25 -9.42
C GLU A 239 6.26 -8.79 -10.53
N GLU A 240 6.29 -7.49 -10.82
CA GLU A 240 7.19 -6.93 -11.85
C GLU A 240 8.67 -7.03 -11.45
N PHE A 241 8.99 -6.85 -10.17
CA PHE A 241 10.34 -7.08 -9.65
C PHE A 241 10.77 -8.55 -9.76
N ALA A 242 9.87 -9.48 -9.44
CA ALA A 242 10.14 -10.90 -9.61
C ALA A 242 10.41 -11.26 -11.08
N LYS A 243 9.66 -10.70 -12.03
CA LYS A 243 9.92 -10.87 -13.48
C LYS A 243 11.29 -10.32 -13.89
N LEU A 244 11.66 -9.13 -13.42
CA LEU A 244 12.97 -8.53 -13.72
C LEU A 244 14.15 -9.32 -13.14
N LYS A 245 13.91 -10.15 -12.12
CA LYS A 245 14.88 -11.05 -11.50
C LYS A 245 14.79 -12.49 -12.03
N ASP A 246 14.05 -12.70 -13.11
CA ASP A 246 13.80 -14.02 -13.72
C ASP A 246 13.15 -15.05 -12.77
N LYS A 247 12.49 -14.58 -11.70
CA LYS A 247 11.77 -15.38 -10.69
C LYS A 247 10.31 -15.60 -11.10
N ASN A 248 10.11 -16.26 -12.25
CA ASN A 248 8.79 -16.39 -12.89
C ASN A 248 7.74 -17.14 -12.04
N GLU A 249 8.15 -18.15 -11.26
CA GLU A 249 7.25 -18.88 -10.36
C GLU A 249 6.71 -17.96 -9.26
N ILE A 250 7.59 -17.15 -8.65
CA ILE A 250 7.22 -16.17 -7.63
C ILE A 250 6.32 -15.08 -8.23
N ALA A 251 6.60 -14.65 -9.47
CA ALA A 251 5.73 -13.71 -10.17
C ALA A 251 4.31 -14.27 -10.39
N GLU A 252 4.17 -15.55 -10.70
CA GLU A 252 2.86 -16.20 -10.83
C GLU A 252 2.12 -16.27 -9.48
N GLU A 253 2.82 -16.60 -8.39
CA GLU A 253 2.26 -16.60 -7.04
C GLU A 253 1.76 -15.22 -6.62
N LEU A 254 2.58 -14.18 -6.83
CA LEU A 254 2.23 -12.79 -6.54
C LEU A 254 1.03 -12.34 -7.36
N ASN A 255 0.96 -12.72 -8.65
CA ASN A 255 -0.19 -12.41 -9.49
C ASN A 255 -1.47 -13.09 -8.97
N LYS A 256 -1.41 -14.37 -8.55
CA LYS A 256 -2.55 -15.05 -7.92
C LYS A 256 -2.97 -14.34 -6.64
N LEU A 257 -2.03 -13.97 -5.79
CA LEU A 257 -2.31 -13.24 -4.54
C LEU A 257 -2.91 -11.85 -4.81
N ARG A 258 -2.40 -11.12 -5.81
CA ARG A 258 -2.95 -9.84 -6.27
C ARG A 258 -4.42 -9.99 -6.69
N LEU A 259 -4.75 -11.01 -7.48
CA LEU A 259 -6.13 -11.28 -7.89
C LEU A 259 -7.02 -11.65 -6.69
N ARG A 260 -6.49 -12.36 -5.70
CA ARG A 260 -7.20 -12.66 -4.45
C ARG A 260 -7.46 -11.39 -3.63
N ILE A 261 -6.47 -10.50 -3.51
CA ILE A 261 -6.59 -9.21 -2.82
C ILE A 261 -7.62 -8.32 -3.52
N LYS A 262 -7.52 -8.14 -4.85
CA LYS A 262 -8.46 -7.33 -5.63
C LYS A 262 -9.93 -7.71 -5.37
N ASN A 263 -10.20 -9.00 -5.20
CA ASN A 263 -11.55 -9.53 -5.19
C ASN A 263 -12.03 -10.02 -3.81
N GLY A 264 -11.14 -10.15 -2.82
CA GLY A 264 -11.47 -10.68 -1.49
C GLY A 264 -11.90 -12.13 -1.54
N ILE A 265 -11.09 -12.97 -2.18
CA ILE A 265 -11.41 -14.38 -2.44
C ILE A 265 -10.25 -15.32 -2.11
N ARG A 266 -10.61 -16.56 -1.79
CA ARG A 266 -9.67 -17.67 -1.78
C ARG A 266 -9.33 -18.10 -3.20
N GLU A 267 -8.24 -18.84 -3.34
CA GLU A 267 -7.66 -19.21 -4.63
C GLU A 267 -8.61 -20.03 -5.50
N GLU A 268 -9.43 -20.90 -4.90
CA GLU A 268 -10.35 -21.75 -5.66
C GLU A 268 -11.42 -20.99 -6.45
N LEU A 269 -11.66 -19.71 -6.12
CA LEU A 269 -12.64 -18.86 -6.79
C LEU A 269 -12.07 -18.07 -7.99
N LEU A 270 -10.76 -18.14 -8.25
CA LEU A 270 -10.10 -17.38 -9.31
C LEU A 270 -10.70 -17.63 -10.70
N LYS A 271 -11.23 -18.83 -10.97
CA LYS A 271 -11.89 -19.14 -12.25
C LYS A 271 -13.26 -18.46 -12.37
N LEU A 272 -14.01 -18.37 -11.28
CA LEU A 272 -15.35 -17.77 -11.26
C LEU A 272 -15.31 -16.24 -11.29
N ILE A 273 -14.33 -15.63 -10.64
CA ILE A 273 -14.25 -14.17 -10.53
C ILE A 273 -13.92 -13.48 -11.85
N ARG A 274 -13.31 -14.21 -12.80
CA ARG A 274 -13.06 -13.72 -14.17
C ARG A 274 -14.35 -13.44 -14.94
N ILE A 275 -15.48 -13.99 -14.48
CA ILE A 275 -16.78 -13.81 -15.11
C ILE A 275 -17.37 -12.45 -14.69
N LYS A 276 -17.56 -11.56 -15.65
CA LYS A 276 -18.11 -10.22 -15.43
C LYS A 276 -19.45 -10.30 -14.67
N GLY A 277 -19.56 -9.56 -13.56
CA GLY A 277 -20.78 -9.52 -12.74
C GLY A 277 -20.87 -10.56 -11.62
N ILE A 278 -19.85 -11.42 -11.50
CA ILE A 278 -19.65 -12.31 -10.34
C ILE A 278 -18.64 -11.66 -9.38
N GLY A 279 -19.10 -11.25 -8.20
CA GLY A 279 -18.24 -10.84 -7.08
C GLY A 279 -18.05 -11.96 -6.05
N ARG A 280 -17.27 -11.73 -4.98
CA ARG A 280 -16.92 -12.74 -3.96
C ARG A 280 -18.09 -13.56 -3.44
N VAL A 281 -19.20 -12.91 -3.11
CA VAL A 281 -20.40 -13.56 -2.53
C VAL A 281 -21.05 -14.53 -3.52
N LYS A 282 -21.19 -14.11 -4.79
CA LYS A 282 -21.77 -14.95 -5.84
C LYS A 282 -20.85 -16.10 -6.22
N ALA A 283 -19.54 -15.83 -6.33
CA ALA A 283 -18.53 -16.84 -6.60
C ALA A 283 -18.55 -17.94 -5.52
N ARG A 284 -18.60 -17.56 -4.24
CA ARG A 284 -18.66 -18.53 -3.14
C ARG A 284 -19.95 -19.35 -3.14
N LYS A 285 -21.11 -18.75 -3.44
CA LYS A 285 -22.38 -19.47 -3.58
C LYS A 285 -22.33 -20.52 -4.69
N LEU A 286 -21.79 -20.17 -5.85
CA LEU A 286 -21.62 -21.11 -6.97
C LEU A 286 -20.67 -22.25 -6.60
N TYR A 287 -19.50 -21.92 -6.04
CA TYR A 287 -18.50 -22.92 -5.69
C TYR A 287 -19.03 -23.94 -4.66
N LYS A 288 -19.77 -23.47 -3.63
CA LYS A 288 -20.44 -24.35 -2.66
C LYS A 288 -21.48 -25.28 -3.28
N ALA A 289 -22.09 -24.87 -4.39
CA ALA A 289 -23.03 -25.68 -5.16
C ALA A 289 -22.34 -26.59 -6.19
N GLY A 290 -21.01 -26.69 -6.16
CA GLY A 290 -20.23 -27.51 -7.09
C GLY A 290 -19.96 -26.86 -8.44
N ILE A 291 -20.34 -25.58 -8.64
CA ILE A 291 -20.15 -24.83 -9.89
C ILE A 291 -18.89 -23.98 -9.81
N LYS A 292 -17.86 -24.32 -10.60
CA LYS A 292 -16.48 -23.82 -10.50
C LYS A 292 -16.00 -23.04 -11.72
N ASN A 293 -16.73 -23.08 -12.83
CA ASN A 293 -16.38 -22.38 -14.06
C ASN A 293 -17.62 -22.02 -14.89
N ILE A 294 -17.41 -21.33 -16.02
CA ILE A 294 -18.48 -20.86 -16.90
C ILE A 294 -19.24 -22.01 -17.58
N ASP A 295 -18.58 -23.11 -17.89
CA ASP A 295 -19.20 -24.25 -18.57
C ASP A 295 -20.16 -24.96 -17.62
N GLU A 296 -19.77 -25.14 -16.35
CA GLU A 296 -20.64 -25.66 -15.30
C GLU A 296 -21.84 -24.74 -15.01
N ILE A 297 -21.70 -23.41 -15.20
CA ILE A 297 -22.83 -22.47 -15.15
C ILE A 297 -23.81 -22.72 -16.32
N ARG A 298 -23.28 -22.99 -17.52
CA ARG A 298 -24.08 -23.29 -18.72
C ARG A 298 -24.81 -24.61 -18.62
N GLU A 299 -24.24 -25.59 -17.94
CA GLU A 299 -24.87 -26.88 -17.66
C GLU A 299 -25.93 -26.76 -16.55
N ASN A 300 -25.66 -25.96 -15.52
CA ASN A 300 -26.50 -25.85 -14.33
C ASN A 300 -27.32 -24.54 -14.28
N LYS A 301 -27.87 -24.08 -15.42
CA LYS A 301 -28.54 -22.76 -15.54
C LYS A 301 -29.61 -22.50 -14.49
N ILE A 302 -30.42 -23.50 -14.15
CA ILE A 302 -31.50 -23.36 -13.18
C ILE A 302 -30.93 -23.09 -11.78
N THR A 303 -29.96 -23.90 -11.36
CA THR A 303 -29.29 -23.76 -10.06
C THR A 303 -28.48 -22.47 -9.99
N ALA A 304 -27.69 -22.17 -11.02
CA ALA A 304 -26.93 -20.93 -11.11
C ALA A 304 -27.86 -19.71 -11.03
N GLY A 305 -28.96 -19.70 -11.80
CA GLY A 305 -29.92 -18.59 -11.81
C GLY A 305 -30.58 -18.32 -10.46
N ARG A 306 -30.83 -19.36 -9.64
CA ARG A 306 -31.29 -19.21 -8.26
C ARG A 306 -30.22 -18.60 -7.34
N LEU A 307 -28.95 -18.95 -7.54
CA LEU A 307 -27.84 -18.53 -6.67
C LEU A 307 -27.37 -17.10 -6.94
N ILE A 308 -27.27 -16.70 -8.22
CA ILE A 308 -26.71 -15.39 -8.63
C ILE A 308 -27.75 -14.40 -9.15
N GLY A 309 -29.00 -14.85 -9.31
CA GLY A 309 -30.13 -14.08 -9.83
C GLY A 309 -30.22 -14.11 -11.36
N LYS A 310 -31.47 -14.14 -11.87
CA LYS A 310 -31.78 -14.27 -13.31
C LYS A 310 -31.10 -13.22 -14.18
N LYS A 311 -31.18 -11.93 -13.80
CA LYS A 311 -30.54 -10.83 -14.53
C LYS A 311 -29.00 -10.97 -14.63
N THR A 312 -28.36 -11.52 -13.59
CA THR A 312 -26.92 -11.76 -13.61
C THR A 312 -26.61 -12.91 -14.57
N LEU A 313 -27.38 -14.01 -14.49
CA LEU A 313 -27.20 -15.17 -15.35
C LEU A 313 -27.38 -14.82 -16.83
N GLU A 314 -28.41 -14.07 -17.18
CA GLU A 314 -28.66 -13.59 -18.54
C GLU A 314 -27.45 -12.82 -19.09
N LYS A 315 -26.89 -11.89 -18.31
CA LYS A 315 -25.69 -11.13 -18.71
C LYS A 315 -24.42 -11.98 -18.87
N ILE A 316 -24.34 -13.15 -18.23
CA ILE A 316 -23.18 -14.05 -18.30
C ILE A 316 -23.28 -14.99 -19.51
N LEU A 317 -24.50 -15.30 -19.95
CA LEU A 317 -24.77 -16.28 -21.01
C LEU A 317 -24.97 -15.66 -22.41
N VAL A 318 -24.98 -14.33 -22.50
CA VAL A 318 -24.94 -13.56 -23.75
C VAL A 318 -23.50 -13.43 -24.21
#